data_AF-A0AA36FA40-F1
#
_entry.id   AF-A0AA36FA40-F1
#
_cell.length_a   1.000
_cell.length_b   1.000
_cell.length_c   1.000
_cell.angle_alpha   90.00
_cell.angle_beta   90.00
_cell.angle_gamma   90.00
#
_symmetry.space_group_name_H-M   'P 1'
#
loop_
_entity.id
_entity.type
_entity.pdbx_description
1 polymer ?
#
loop_
_entity_poly.entity_id
_entity_poly.type
_entity_poly.pdbx_seq_one_letter_code
_entity_poly.pdbx_strand_id
1 'polypeptide(L)'
;MDVEYVRKNYNIAELTETITRDEPRLLPEQREIYIEIIDSVRLNQGKLFFLNAPVHTGKTFVINFILAKLRAERRIAIACASSGIAATPL
;
A
#
# COMPACT_ATOMS: atom_id res chain seq x y z
N MET A 1 -1.93 -0.67 23.81
CA MET A 1 -2.02 -0.67 22.33
C MET A 1 -2.34 -2.09 21.93
N ASP A 2 -3.63 -2.42 21.90
CA ASP A 2 -4.08 -3.80 21.80
C ASP A 2 -3.69 -4.40 20.45
N VAL A 3 -2.94 -5.50 20.53
CA VAL A 3 -2.43 -6.29 19.41
C VAL A 3 -3.58 -6.84 18.54
N GLU A 4 -4.80 -6.80 19.06
CA GLU A 4 -6.03 -7.27 18.40
C GLU A 4 -6.51 -6.37 17.25
N TYR A 5 -6.15 -5.08 17.21
CA TYR A 5 -6.50 -4.18 16.10
C TYR A 5 -5.84 -4.58 14.76
N VAL A 6 -4.75 -5.37 14.82
CA VAL A 6 -3.89 -5.66 13.68
C VAL A 6 -4.45 -6.80 12.80
N ARG A 7 -5.41 -7.60 13.29
CA ARG A 7 -5.98 -8.73 12.53
C ARG A 7 -7.39 -8.41 12.01
N LYS A 8 -7.47 -7.57 10.97
CA LYS A 8 -8.59 -7.71 10.04
C LYS A 8 -8.46 -9.05 9.32
N ASN A 9 -9.45 -9.92 9.47
CA ASN A 9 -9.58 -11.13 8.65
C ASN A 9 -9.98 -10.72 7.23
N TYR A 10 -8.99 -10.40 6.41
CA TYR A 10 -9.22 -10.07 5.00
C TYR A 10 -9.65 -11.32 4.22
N ASN A 11 -10.66 -11.17 3.36
CA ASN A 11 -11.02 -12.20 2.39
C ASN A 11 -9.92 -12.26 1.32
N ILE A 12 -9.09 -13.30 1.39
CA ILE A 12 -7.95 -13.46 0.48
C ILE A 12 -8.43 -13.62 -0.97
N ALA A 13 -9.55 -14.30 -1.22
CA ALA A 13 -10.07 -14.50 -2.57
C ALA A 13 -10.47 -13.16 -3.22
N GLU A 14 -11.19 -12.31 -2.48
CA GLU A 14 -11.60 -10.98 -2.95
C GLU A 14 -10.41 -10.04 -3.16
N LEU A 15 -9.39 -10.13 -2.28
CA LEU A 15 -8.14 -9.40 -2.47
C LEU A 15 -7.41 -9.86 -3.73
N THR A 16 -7.31 -11.17 -3.96
CA THR A 16 -6.68 -11.73 -5.15
C THR A 16 -7.40 -11.28 -6.42
N GLU A 17 -8.74 -11.31 -6.45
CA GLU A 17 -9.52 -10.80 -7.58
C GLU A 17 -9.27 -9.30 -7.83
N THR A 18 -9.26 -8.50 -6.77
CA THR A 18 -8.95 -7.07 -6.84
C THR A 18 -7.55 -6.84 -7.41
N ILE A 19 -6.54 -7.58 -6.94
CA ILE A 19 -5.17 -7.51 -7.43
C ILE A 19 -5.11 -7.89 -8.91
N THR A 20 -5.72 -9.00 -9.31
CA THR A 20 -5.70 -9.45 -10.72
C THR A 20 -6.36 -8.44 -11.65
N ARG A 21 -7.44 -7.79 -11.20
CA ARG A 21 -8.12 -6.72 -11.96
C ARG A 21 -7.27 -5.45 -12.06
N ASP A 22 -6.59 -5.09 -10.98
CA ASP A 22 -5.95 -3.78 -10.84
C ASP A 22 -4.47 -3.79 -11.26
N GLU A 23 -3.81 -4.96 -11.27
CA GLU A 23 -2.41 -5.12 -11.68
C GLU A 23 -2.12 -4.63 -13.12
N PRO A 24 -2.98 -4.89 -14.12
CA PRO A 24 -2.79 -4.35 -15.48
C PRO A 24 -3.00 -2.83 -15.58
N ARG A 25 -3.59 -2.19 -14.56
CA ARG A 25 -3.89 -0.75 -14.54
C ARG A 25 -2.73 0.08 -13.98
N LEU A 26 -1.68 -0.58 -13.46
CA LEU A 26 -0.47 0.09 -13.01
C LEU A 26 0.27 0.68 -14.19
N LEU A 27 0.62 1.96 -14.09
CA LEU A 27 1.57 2.58 -15.01
C LEU A 27 2.95 1.94 -14.84
N PRO A 28 3.82 1.96 -15.87
CA PRO A 28 5.16 1.37 -15.78
C PRO A 28 5.96 1.84 -14.56
N GLU A 29 5.97 3.15 -14.27
CA GLU A 29 6.73 3.68 -13.12
C GLU A 29 6.11 3.22 -11.78
N GLN A 30 4.78 3.13 -11.70
CA GLN A 30 4.09 2.62 -10.51
C GLN A 30 4.40 1.14 -10.27
N ARG A 31 4.53 0.36 -11.35
CA ARG A 31 4.86 -1.06 -11.29
C ARG A 31 6.29 -1.27 -10.78
N GLU A 32 7.24 -0.47 -11.24
CA GLU A 32 8.63 -0.53 -10.76
C GLU A 32 8.70 -0.27 -9.25
N ILE A 33 8.06 0.79 -8.77
CA ILE A 33 8.01 1.14 -7.35
C ILE A 33 7.34 0.04 -6.52
N TYR A 34 6.22 -0.49 -7.03
CA TYR A 34 5.50 -1.59 -6.39
C TYR A 34 6.39 -2.83 -6.22
N ILE A 35 7.11 -3.24 -7.28
CA ILE A 35 8.00 -4.41 -7.24
C ILE A 35 9.09 -4.21 -6.18
N GLU A 36 9.75 -3.04 -6.17
CA GLU A 36 10.82 -2.75 -5.21
C GLU A 36 10.32 -2.84 -3.75
N ILE A 37 9.14 -2.26 -3.46
CA ILE A 37 8.56 -2.29 -2.12
C ILE A 37 8.21 -3.72 -1.70
N ILE A 38 7.56 -4.49 -2.58
CA ILE A 38 7.20 -5.89 -2.28
C ILE A 38 8.43 -6.75 -2.04
N ASP A 39 9.46 -6.62 -2.88
CA ASP A 39 10.69 -7.39 -2.71
C ASP A 39 11.42 -6.99 -1.43
N SER A 40 11.44 -5.71 -1.07
CA SER A 40 12.00 -5.25 0.20
C SER A 40 11.32 -5.89 1.41
N VAL A 41 9.98 -6.02 1.37
CA VAL A 41 9.21 -6.68 2.44
C VAL A 41 9.48 -8.18 2.46
N ARG A 42 9.49 -8.85 1.31
CA ARG A 42 9.74 -10.31 1.21
C ARG A 42 11.15 -10.68 1.67
N LEU A 43 12.12 -9.84 1.38
CA LEU A 43 13.52 -9.99 1.77
C LEU A 43 13.82 -9.44 3.18
N ASN A 44 12.82 -8.92 3.90
CA ASN A 44 12.95 -8.34 5.25
C ASN A 44 14.06 -7.27 5.36
N GLN A 45 14.19 -6.41 4.34
CA GLN A 45 15.28 -5.43 4.29
C GLN A 45 15.08 -4.21 5.20
N GLY A 46 13.86 -3.99 5.72
CA GLY A 46 13.57 -2.88 6.63
C GLY A 46 13.73 -1.48 6.01
N LYS A 47 13.52 -1.33 4.70
CA LYS A 47 13.70 -0.06 3.98
C LYS A 47 12.56 0.94 4.26
N LEU A 48 12.89 2.22 4.14
CA LEU A 48 11.95 3.34 4.12
C LEU A 48 11.82 3.88 2.69
N PHE A 49 10.60 4.07 2.22
CA PHE A 49 10.30 4.57 0.87
C PHE A 49 9.52 5.88 0.92
N PHE A 50 9.83 6.80 0.01
CA PHE A 50 9.06 8.02 -0.21
C PHE A 50 8.40 7.98 -1.59
N LEU A 51 7.07 7.95 -1.62
CA LEU A 51 6.32 7.97 -2.87
C LEU A 51 6.09 9.41 -3.34
N ASN A 52 7.02 9.93 -4.15
CA ASN A 52 6.82 11.21 -4.84
C ASN A 52 6.05 10.99 -6.15
N ALA A 53 4.93 11.68 -6.30
CA ALA A 53 4.13 11.66 -7.51
C ALA A 53 3.31 12.96 -7.54
N PRO A 54 2.96 13.47 -8.74
CA PRO A 54 1.97 14.53 -8.87
C PRO A 54 0.66 14.22 -8.12
N VAL A 55 -0.09 15.26 -7.74
CA VAL A 55 -1.36 15.13 -6.99
C VAL A 55 -2.37 14.18 -7.68
N HIS A 56 -2.29 14.06 -9.01
CA HIS A 56 -3.27 13.37 -9.84
C HIS A 56 -2.82 11.99 -10.36
N THR A 57 -1.63 11.52 -10.00
CA THR A 57 -1.06 10.26 -10.53
C THR A 57 -1.36 9.04 -9.66
N GLY A 58 -2.47 9.06 -8.93
CA GLY A 58 -3.01 7.85 -8.29
C GLY A 58 -2.14 7.28 -7.17
N LYS A 59 -1.47 8.12 -6.38
CA LYS A 59 -0.73 7.65 -5.18
C LYS A 59 -1.57 6.75 -4.27
N THR A 60 -2.83 7.14 -4.06
CA THR A 60 -3.79 6.37 -3.27
C THR A 60 -4.05 4.99 -3.88
N PHE A 61 -4.11 4.90 -5.22
CA PHE A 61 -4.27 3.62 -5.91
C PHE A 61 -3.06 2.70 -5.66
N VAL A 62 -1.84 3.21 -5.84
CA VAL A 62 -0.61 2.44 -5.61
C VAL A 62 -0.51 1.97 -4.15
N ILE A 63 -0.76 2.86 -3.19
CA ILE A 63 -0.75 2.53 -1.76
C ILE A 63 -1.77 1.42 -1.46
N ASN A 64 -3.01 1.57 -1.95
CA ASN A 64 -4.06 0.57 -1.73
C ASN A 64 -3.73 -0.77 -2.38
N PHE A 65 -3.14 -0.75 -3.58
CA PHE A 65 -2.72 -1.96 -4.29
C PHE A 65 -1.62 -2.71 -3.53
N ILE A 66 -0.60 -2.00 -3.04
CA ILE A 66 0.48 -2.59 -2.22
C ILE A 66 -0.09 -3.22 -0.94
N LEU A 67 -0.99 -2.53 -0.25
CA LEU A 67 -1.66 -3.07 0.94
C LEU A 67 -2.43 -4.34 0.62
N ALA A 68 -3.21 -4.33 -0.47
CA ALA A 68 -3.97 -5.50 -0.90
C ALA A 68 -3.04 -6.68 -1.18
N LYS A 69 -1.94 -6.47 -1.92
CA LYS A 69 -0.96 -7.50 -2.23
C LYS A 69 -0.34 -8.12 -0.98
N LEU A 70 0.15 -7.28 -0.06
CA LEU A 70 0.76 -7.76 1.19
C LEU A 70 -0.24 -8.52 2.06
N ARG A 71 -1.49 -8.05 2.12
CA ARG A 71 -2.55 -8.72 2.88
C ARG A 71 -2.97 -10.05 2.25
N ALA A 72 -3.01 -10.14 0.92
CA ALA A 72 -3.25 -11.40 0.22
C ALA A 72 -2.16 -12.45 0.50
N GLU A 73 -0.92 -11.99 0.69
CA GLU A 73 0.23 -12.80 1.15
C GLU A 73 0.23 -13.08 2.66
N ARG A 74 -0.86 -12.74 3.37
CA ARG A 74 -1.02 -12.87 4.83
C ARG A 74 0.03 -12.09 5.64
N ARG A 75 0.63 -11.05 5.06
CA ARG A 75 1.51 -10.11 5.76
C ARG A 75 0.67 -9.02 6.45
N ILE A 76 1.25 -8.46 7.51
CA ILE A 76 0.66 -7.30 8.20
C ILE A 76 1.04 -6.04 7.44
N ALA A 77 0.04 -5.30 6.95
CA ALA A 77 0.24 -4.04 6.26
C ALA A 77 -0.75 -2.98 6.79
N ILE A 78 -0.22 -1.88 7.31
CA ILE A 78 -0.96 -0.81 7.98
C ILE A 78 -0.78 0.46 7.17
N ALA A 79 -1.89 1.09 6.79
CA ALA A 79 -1.88 2.44 6.25
C ALA A 79 -2.36 3.40 7.34
N CYS A 80 -1.57 4.44 7.58
CA CYS A 80 -1.92 5.53 8.47
C CYS A 80 -1.89 6.82 7.66
N ALA A 81 -2.95 7.61 7.77
CA ALA A 81 -2.98 8.98 7.27
C ALA A 81 -2.95 9.89 8.50
N SER A 82 -1.95 10.75 8.62
CA SER A 82 -1.99 11.82 9.60
C SER A 82 -2.96 12.88 9.09
N SER A 83 -4.06 13.12 9.80
CA SER A 83 -4.89 14.30 9.57
C SER A 83 -4.10 15.52 10.04
N GLY A 84 -3.34 16.14 9.15
CA GLY A 84 -2.87 17.49 9.39
C GLY A 84 -4.09 18.39 9.44
N ILE A 85 -4.48 18.85 10.63
CA ILE A 85 -5.25 20.08 10.71
C ILE A 85 -4.35 21.12 10.05
N ALA A 86 -4.75 21.60 8.87
CA ALA A 86 -4.05 22.67 8.20
C ALA A 86 -4.02 23.85 9.16
N ALA A 87 -2.85 24.21 9.68
CA ALA A 87 -2.65 25.52 10.26
C ALA A 87 -2.87 26.51 9.11
N THR A 88 -4.02 27.16 9.09
CA THR A 88 -4.24 28.35 8.27
C THR A 88 -3.11 29.33 8.60
N PRO A 89 -2.26 29.73 7.63
CA PRO A 89 -1.47 30.93 7.82
C PRO A 89 -2.47 32.08 7.83
N LEU A 90 -2.78 32.57 9.03
CA LEU A 90 -3.28 33.92 9.24
C LEU A 90 -2.11 34.88 9.12
#